data_AF-A0A7C2TPL2-F1
#
_entry.id   AF-A0A7C2TPL2-F1
#
_cell.length_a   1.000
_cell.length_b   1.000
_cell.length_c   1.000
_cell.angle_alpha   90.00
_cell.angle_beta   90.00
_cell.angle_gamma   90.00
#
_symmetry.space_group_name_H-M   'P 1'
#
loop_
_entity.id
_entity.type
_entity.pdbx_description
1 polymer ?
#
loop_
_entity_poly.entity_id
_entity_poly.type
_entity_poly.pdbx_seq_one_letter_code
_entity_poly.pdbx_strand_id
1 'polypeptide(L)'
;MRLHALDLAIIAAYLVGTTLLGMWLGRGQRTTSEYFVSGRNLPWWAIALSIVATETSTVTFISVPGYAYMKDAGGEGGDLTFLQLVCGYLIGRLIISVLFIPLYFRGELLTAYQVLAHRFGERARRAASGLFLLTRSLADGFRLFATAIVLAAVTEWSDPTSILLIGVATILYTYVGGQRAVIWTDVVQFGVYMVGALAALNVLLARLPGGWEAAWAMAEAQGKWRVFDFTWDLTRSYTFWSGIIGGAFLTMATHGTDQLIVQRYLASRTARQAAAALLVSALIVLLQFFLFLLLGVLLFVFYAHFPPPMPFTKSDRIFPYFIVHELPVGLVGLVVAAIFAAAMSTLSSSLNSSAAAVVTDFYRPIRGESLSEAHYLRVARRLTLGWGIVQISVALVARALSQRVV
;
A
#
# COMPACT_ATOMS: atom_id res chain seq x y z
N MET A 1 -3.95 -26.41 6.20
CA MET A 1 -5.34 -26.63 5.79
C MET A 1 -5.51 -26.15 4.36
N ARG A 2 -6.12 -26.95 3.47
CA ARG A 2 -6.45 -26.51 2.11
C ARG A 2 -7.66 -25.56 2.16
N LEU A 3 -7.59 -24.43 1.44
CA LEU A 3 -8.70 -23.49 1.30
C LEU A 3 -9.98 -24.21 0.86
N HIS A 4 -11.11 -23.85 1.45
CA HIS A 4 -12.41 -24.41 1.06
C HIS A 4 -12.81 -23.89 -0.32
N ALA A 5 -13.69 -24.61 -1.03
CA ALA A 5 -14.19 -24.18 -2.34
C ALA A 5 -14.83 -22.78 -2.31
N LEU A 6 -15.50 -22.43 -1.21
CA LEU A 6 -16.06 -21.09 -1.01
C LEU A 6 -14.98 -20.01 -0.89
N ASP A 7 -13.89 -20.28 -0.17
CA ASP A 7 -12.78 -19.34 -0.05
C ASP A 7 -12.12 -19.09 -1.41
N LEU A 8 -11.89 -20.16 -2.16
CA LEU A 8 -11.35 -20.10 -3.52
C LEU A 8 -12.27 -19.33 -4.45
N ALA A 9 -13.59 -19.53 -4.35
CA ALA A 9 -14.57 -18.79 -5.14
C ALA A 9 -14.53 -17.28 -4.84
N ILE A 10 -14.39 -16.89 -3.56
CA ILE A 10 -14.27 -15.48 -3.16
C ILE A 10 -12.98 -14.87 -3.70
N ILE A 11 -11.84 -15.57 -3.57
CA ILE A 11 -10.55 -15.11 -4.09
C ILE A 11 -10.59 -14.98 -5.62
N ALA A 12 -11.16 -15.95 -6.31
CA ALA A 12 -11.32 -15.92 -7.76
C ALA A 12 -12.24 -14.79 -8.22
N ALA A 13 -13.39 -14.60 -7.54
CA ALA A 13 -14.31 -13.50 -7.81
C ALA A 13 -13.63 -12.14 -7.61
N TYR A 14 -12.82 -11.99 -6.56
CA TYR A 14 -12.02 -10.79 -6.33
C TYR A 14 -10.98 -10.56 -7.45
N LEU A 15 -10.15 -11.56 -7.77
CA LEU A 15 -9.07 -11.41 -8.76
C LEU A 15 -9.61 -11.13 -10.16
N VAL A 16 -10.59 -11.93 -10.60
CA VAL A 16 -11.22 -11.78 -11.91
C VAL A 16 -12.04 -10.49 -11.96
N GLY A 17 -12.85 -10.24 -10.93
CA GLY A 17 -13.72 -9.06 -10.85
C GLY A 17 -12.95 -7.76 -10.87
N THR A 18 -11.88 -7.62 -10.07
CA THR A 18 -11.05 -6.41 -10.07
C THR A 18 -10.29 -6.23 -11.37
N THR A 19 -9.76 -7.31 -11.97
CA THR A 19 -9.07 -7.24 -13.26
C THR A 19 -10.00 -6.78 -14.37
N LEU A 20 -11.18 -7.40 -14.49
CA LEU A 20 -12.19 -7.03 -15.49
C LEU A 20 -12.72 -5.61 -15.28
N LEU A 21 -13.00 -5.23 -14.03
CA LEU A 21 -13.45 -3.89 -13.67
C LEU A 21 -12.41 -2.84 -14.09
N GLY A 22 -11.14 -3.06 -13.75
CA GLY A 22 -10.06 -2.15 -14.12
C GLY A 22 -9.91 -2.02 -15.64
N MET A 23 -9.96 -3.13 -16.37
CA MET A 23 -9.94 -3.11 -17.85
C MET A 23 -11.13 -2.35 -18.44
N TRP A 24 -12.32 -2.50 -17.86
CA TRP A 24 -13.54 -1.84 -18.33
C TRP A 24 -13.55 -0.33 -18.03
N LEU A 25 -13.23 0.06 -16.79
CA LEU A 25 -13.18 1.47 -16.38
C LEU A 25 -12.06 2.23 -17.09
N GLY A 26 -10.97 1.52 -17.39
CA GLY A 26 -9.81 2.03 -18.10
C GLY A 26 -9.89 1.94 -19.61
N ARG A 27 -11.05 1.82 -20.26
CA ARG A 27 -11.10 1.84 -21.74
C ARG A 27 -11.09 3.26 -22.31
N GLY A 28 -10.65 3.38 -23.56
CA GLY A 28 -10.87 4.57 -24.39
C GLY A 28 -9.81 5.67 -24.33
N GLN A 29 -8.63 5.44 -23.74
CA GLN A 29 -7.55 6.43 -23.77
C GLN A 29 -6.92 6.54 -25.17
N ARG A 30 -6.67 7.78 -25.57
CA ARG A 30 -6.06 8.17 -26.84
C ARG A 30 -4.74 8.93 -26.66
N THR A 31 -4.48 9.49 -25.48
CA THR A 31 -3.29 10.30 -25.18
C THR A 31 -2.53 9.82 -23.95
N THR A 32 -1.28 10.26 -23.77
CA THR A 32 -0.54 9.96 -22.54
C THR A 32 -1.12 10.65 -21.31
N SER A 33 -1.75 11.81 -21.47
CA SER A 33 -2.43 12.51 -20.37
C SER A 33 -3.62 11.71 -19.85
N GLU A 34 -4.43 11.14 -20.74
CA GLU A 34 -5.53 10.25 -20.37
C GLU A 34 -5.04 8.95 -19.71
N TYR A 35 -3.89 8.42 -20.14
CA TYR A 35 -3.35 7.17 -19.60
C TYR A 35 -2.62 7.35 -18.25
N PHE A 36 -1.87 8.43 -18.05
CA PHE A 36 -1.05 8.64 -16.84
C PHE A 36 -1.72 9.50 -15.77
N VAL A 37 -2.64 10.39 -16.13
CA VAL A 37 -3.32 11.27 -15.15
C VAL A 37 -4.83 11.30 -15.36
N SER A 38 -5.40 10.35 -16.11
CA SER A 38 -6.84 10.23 -16.36
C SER A 38 -7.49 11.51 -16.89
N GLY A 39 -6.74 12.32 -17.66
CA GLY A 39 -7.23 13.61 -18.17
C GLY A 39 -7.59 14.61 -17.06
N ARG A 40 -7.00 14.45 -15.86
CA ARG A 40 -7.17 15.35 -14.71
C ARG A 40 -8.61 15.48 -14.21
N ASN A 41 -9.41 14.44 -14.37
CA ASN A 41 -10.86 14.50 -14.19
C ASN A 41 -11.39 13.56 -13.10
N LEU A 42 -10.53 13.03 -12.22
CA LEU A 42 -10.96 12.10 -11.18
C LEU A 42 -11.48 12.84 -9.94
N PRO A 43 -12.53 12.31 -9.28
CA PRO A 43 -13.07 12.92 -8.07
C PRO A 43 -12.10 12.79 -6.91
N TRP A 44 -12.01 13.85 -6.10
CA TRP A 44 -11.05 13.94 -4.99
C TRP A 44 -11.18 12.80 -3.97
N TRP A 45 -12.39 12.29 -3.72
CA TRP A 45 -12.62 11.20 -2.77
C TRP A 45 -12.03 9.87 -3.27
N ALA A 46 -12.10 9.60 -4.58
CA ALA A 46 -11.50 8.39 -5.15
C ALA A 46 -9.98 8.48 -5.09
N ILE A 47 -9.43 9.68 -5.31
CA ILE A 47 -8.01 9.96 -5.13
C ILE A 47 -7.60 9.75 -3.67
N ALA A 48 -8.39 10.22 -2.70
CA ALA A 48 -8.11 10.02 -1.28
C ALA A 48 -8.02 8.53 -0.92
N LEU A 49 -9.04 7.74 -1.28
CA LEU A 49 -9.05 6.29 -1.05
C LEU A 49 -7.90 5.57 -1.76
N SER A 50 -7.58 6.00 -2.98
CA SER A 50 -6.47 5.46 -3.74
C SER A 50 -5.09 5.78 -3.13
N ILE A 51 -4.92 6.96 -2.53
CA ILE A 51 -3.72 7.28 -1.74
C ILE A 51 -3.59 6.29 -0.58
N VAL A 52 -4.66 6.07 0.19
CA VAL A 52 -4.65 5.13 1.33
C VAL A 52 -4.37 3.70 0.90
N ALA A 53 -5.03 3.24 -0.17
CA ALA A 53 -4.81 1.90 -0.72
C ALA A 53 -3.35 1.69 -1.15
N THR A 54 -2.76 2.68 -1.84
CA THR A 54 -1.37 2.57 -2.31
C THR A 54 -0.36 2.62 -1.19
N GLU A 55 -0.60 3.43 -0.15
CA GLU A 55 0.22 3.49 1.06
C GLU A 55 0.14 2.20 1.88
N THR A 56 -0.98 1.48 1.80
CA THR A 56 -1.24 0.27 2.58
C THR A 56 -0.75 -0.97 1.85
N SER A 57 0.35 -1.54 2.31
CA SER A 57 0.87 -2.81 1.79
C SER A 57 0.33 -4.01 2.56
N THR A 58 0.47 -5.21 2.00
CA THR A 58 0.25 -6.47 2.73
C THR A 58 1.06 -6.54 4.02
N VAL A 59 2.31 -6.05 3.98
CA VAL A 59 3.18 -6.00 5.17
C VAL A 59 2.55 -5.10 6.24
N THR A 60 1.99 -3.96 5.86
CA THR A 60 1.26 -3.07 6.79
C THR A 60 0.05 -3.78 7.39
N PHE A 61 -0.77 -4.42 6.55
CA PHE A 61 -2.00 -5.11 6.97
C PHE A 61 -1.75 -6.22 8.01
N ILE A 62 -0.59 -6.88 7.96
CA ILE A 62 -0.26 -8.02 8.82
C ILE A 62 0.68 -7.66 9.97
N SER A 63 1.68 -6.82 9.73
CA SER A 63 2.70 -6.51 10.73
C SER A 63 2.22 -5.48 11.74
N VAL A 64 1.26 -4.60 11.41
CA VAL A 64 0.73 -3.60 12.37
C VAL A 64 -0.08 -4.27 13.49
N PRO A 65 -0.99 -5.23 13.25
CA PRO A 65 -1.57 -6.02 14.34
C PRO A 65 -0.49 -6.76 15.14
N GLY A 66 0.51 -7.35 14.46
CA GLY A 66 1.62 -8.02 15.13
C GLY A 66 2.44 -7.10 16.04
N TYR A 67 2.61 -5.83 15.64
CA TYR A 67 3.29 -4.81 16.45
C TYR A 67 2.59 -4.62 17.80
N ALA A 68 1.28 -4.39 17.83
CA ALA A 68 0.54 -4.20 19.09
C ALA A 68 0.42 -5.49 19.92
N TYR A 69 0.43 -6.66 19.27
CA TYR A 69 0.41 -7.95 19.96
C TYR A 69 1.68 -8.22 20.78
N MET A 70 2.85 -7.97 20.20
CA MET A 70 4.15 -8.37 20.78
C MET A 70 4.39 -7.79 22.17
N LYS A 71 5.37 -8.30 22.91
CA LYS A 71 5.80 -7.65 24.15
C LYS A 71 6.64 -6.42 23.80
N ASP A 72 6.52 -5.36 24.61
CA ASP A 72 7.40 -4.20 24.48
C ASP A 72 8.86 -4.66 24.66
N ALA A 73 9.66 -4.47 23.62
CA ALA A 73 11.07 -4.82 23.55
C ALA A 73 11.94 -3.57 23.44
N GLY A 74 11.64 -2.53 24.24
CA GLY A 74 12.41 -1.28 24.26
C GLY A 74 11.86 -0.22 23.31
N GLY A 75 10.54 -0.05 23.26
CA GLY A 75 9.85 0.88 22.35
C GLY A 75 9.54 0.29 20.97
N GLU A 76 9.68 -1.03 20.82
CA GLU A 76 9.44 -1.77 19.58
C GLU A 76 8.27 -2.74 19.74
N GLY A 77 7.06 -2.18 19.82
CA GLY A 77 5.82 -2.95 19.85
C GLY A 77 5.18 -3.04 21.23
N GLY A 78 4.02 -3.67 21.23
CA GLY A 78 3.28 -4.04 22.42
C GLY A 78 2.22 -3.08 22.89
N ASP A 79 1.97 -1.99 22.18
CA ASP A 79 0.89 -1.04 22.49
C ASP A 79 0.48 -0.24 21.23
N LEU A 80 -0.16 0.92 21.44
CA LEU A 80 -0.65 1.79 20.37
C LEU A 80 0.34 2.91 19.98
N THR A 81 1.58 2.90 20.48
CA THR A 81 2.57 3.98 20.25
C THR A 81 2.93 4.19 18.78
N PHE A 82 2.69 3.21 17.90
CA PHE A 82 2.78 3.36 16.44
C PHE A 82 1.90 4.51 15.92
N LEU A 83 0.79 4.85 16.57
CA LEU A 83 -0.07 5.97 16.18
C LEU A 83 0.65 7.33 16.21
N GLN A 84 1.72 7.48 17.00
CA GLN A 84 2.52 8.70 17.01
C GLN A 84 3.18 8.97 15.66
N LEU A 85 3.60 7.90 14.96
CA LEU A 85 4.09 7.98 13.59
C LEU A 85 3.00 8.48 12.63
N VAL A 86 1.77 7.97 12.81
CA VAL A 86 0.61 8.35 11.99
C VAL A 86 0.19 9.80 12.24
N CYS A 87 0.32 10.30 13.47
CA CYS A 87 0.16 11.72 13.78
C CYS A 87 1.21 12.57 13.04
N GLY A 88 2.46 12.10 12.94
CA GLY A 88 3.49 12.72 12.12
C GLY A 88 3.11 12.77 10.64
N TYR A 89 2.42 11.75 10.13
CA TYR A 89 1.94 11.73 8.73
C TYR A 89 1.00 12.90 8.42
N LEU A 90 0.13 13.27 9.37
CA LEU A 90 -0.76 14.42 9.22
C LEU A 90 0.04 15.71 9.05
N ILE A 91 1.09 15.92 9.85
CA ILE A 91 1.97 17.09 9.74
C ILE A 91 2.66 17.13 8.38
N GLY A 92 3.22 16.01 7.92
CA GLY A 92 3.81 15.91 6.59
C GLY A 92 2.82 16.25 5.47
N ARG A 93 1.58 15.77 5.55
CA ARG A 93 0.51 16.05 4.57
C ARG A 93 0.08 17.51 4.56
N LEU A 94 0.05 18.18 5.71
CA LEU A 94 -0.19 19.62 5.79
C LEU A 94 0.93 20.40 5.06
N ILE A 95 2.19 20.04 5.31
CA ILE A 95 3.34 20.68 4.63
C ILE A 95 3.27 20.46 3.12
N ILE A 96 3.01 19.23 2.66
CA ILE A 96 2.86 18.90 1.24
C ILE A 96 1.74 19.72 0.60
N SER A 97 0.59 19.82 1.28
CA SER A 97 -0.58 20.53 0.78
C SER A 97 -0.33 22.02 0.55
N VAL A 98 0.48 22.64 1.41
CA VAL A 98 0.80 24.07 1.33
C VAL A 98 1.98 24.34 0.40
N LEU A 99 3.02 23.50 0.42
CA LEU A 99 4.28 23.80 -0.27
C LEU A 99 4.44 23.06 -1.61
N PHE A 100 4.05 21.79 -1.70
CA PHE A 100 4.38 20.92 -2.83
C PHE A 100 3.25 20.87 -3.85
N ILE A 101 2.01 20.68 -3.41
CA ILE A 101 0.85 20.59 -4.31
C ILE A 101 0.75 21.83 -5.22
N PRO A 102 0.88 23.08 -4.73
CA PRO A 102 0.83 24.24 -5.62
C PRO A 102 1.88 24.22 -6.73
N LEU A 103 3.07 23.64 -6.48
CA LEU A 103 4.13 23.52 -7.48
C LEU A 103 3.76 22.53 -8.58
N TYR A 104 3.13 21.39 -8.22
CA TYR A 104 2.73 20.37 -9.20
C TYR A 104 1.62 20.84 -10.15
N PHE A 105 0.87 21.87 -9.76
CA PHE A 105 -0.19 22.46 -10.58
C PHE A 105 0.26 23.70 -11.37
N ARG A 106 1.55 24.06 -11.34
CA ARG A 106 2.13 25.08 -12.23
C ARG A 106 2.38 24.47 -13.61
N GLY A 107 1.31 24.25 -14.37
CA GLY A 107 1.34 23.71 -15.74
C GLY A 107 0.84 22.26 -15.84
N GLU A 108 1.09 21.65 -17.00
CA GLU A 108 0.59 20.31 -17.33
C GLU A 108 1.62 19.21 -17.05
N LEU A 109 2.08 19.12 -15.79
CA LEU A 109 3.06 18.11 -15.39
C LEU A 109 2.49 16.69 -15.43
N LEU A 110 3.30 15.72 -15.84
CA LEU A 110 3.02 14.28 -15.74
C LEU A 110 3.90 13.60 -14.69
N THR A 111 5.04 14.20 -14.33
CA THR A 111 5.94 13.68 -13.29
C THR A 111 6.28 14.75 -12.25
N ALA A 112 6.50 14.30 -11.01
CA ALA A 112 6.98 15.15 -9.92
C ALA A 112 8.33 15.80 -10.27
N TYR A 113 9.17 15.09 -11.04
CA TYR A 113 10.54 15.47 -11.33
C TYR A 113 10.65 16.61 -12.36
N GLN A 114 9.59 16.90 -13.13
CA GLN A 114 9.55 18.08 -13.98
C GLN A 114 9.70 19.39 -13.19
N VAL A 115 9.26 19.43 -11.93
CA VAL A 115 9.47 20.58 -11.04
C VAL A 115 10.98 20.85 -10.84
N LEU A 116 11.80 19.80 -10.79
CA LEU A 116 13.26 19.94 -10.64
C LEU A 116 13.92 20.52 -11.90
N ALA A 117 13.38 20.22 -13.09
CA ALA A 117 13.90 20.79 -14.34
C ALA A 117 13.79 22.32 -14.34
N HIS A 118 12.67 22.86 -13.86
CA HIS A 118 12.47 24.31 -13.81
C HIS A 118 13.46 25.02 -12.87
N ARG A 119 13.87 24.39 -11.76
CA ARG A 119 14.73 25.02 -10.75
C ARG A 119 16.22 24.72 -10.90
N PHE A 120 16.55 23.50 -11.33
CA PHE A 120 17.91 22.92 -11.32
C PHE A 120 18.33 22.32 -12.68
N GLY A 121 17.44 22.33 -13.67
CA GLY A 121 17.72 21.85 -15.03
C GLY A 121 17.50 20.35 -15.24
N GLU A 122 17.65 19.96 -16.51
CA GLU A 122 17.32 18.62 -17.01
C GLU A 122 18.10 17.46 -16.38
N ARG A 123 19.35 17.72 -15.97
CA ARG A 123 20.18 16.73 -15.30
C ARG A 123 19.59 16.33 -13.94
N ALA A 124 19.10 17.30 -13.17
CA ALA A 124 18.48 17.04 -11.87
C ALA A 124 17.17 16.23 -12.03
N ARG A 125 16.33 16.59 -13.01
CA ARG A 125 15.13 15.81 -13.36
C ARG A 125 15.46 14.35 -13.65
N ARG A 126 16.40 14.10 -14.57
CA ARG A 126 16.77 12.72 -14.98
C ARG A 126 17.43 11.94 -13.85
N ALA A 127 18.25 12.57 -13.02
CA ALA A 127 18.87 11.92 -11.87
C ALA A 127 17.81 11.47 -10.85
N ALA A 128 16.89 12.35 -10.47
CA ALA A 128 15.82 12.03 -9.53
C ALA A 128 14.87 10.94 -10.08
N SER A 129 14.46 11.07 -11.35
CA SER A 129 13.60 10.09 -12.02
C SER A 129 14.28 8.72 -12.16
N GLY A 130 15.57 8.69 -12.51
CA GLY A 130 16.35 7.45 -12.58
C GLY A 130 16.52 6.77 -11.23
N LEU A 131 16.80 7.54 -10.18
CA LEU A 131 16.87 7.02 -8.81
C LEU A 131 15.53 6.44 -8.36
N PHE A 132 14.42 7.14 -8.64
CA PHE A 132 13.08 6.63 -8.41
C PHE A 132 12.87 5.29 -9.11
N LEU A 133 13.10 5.20 -10.42
CA LEU A 133 12.87 3.96 -11.18
C LEU A 133 13.64 2.76 -10.62
N LEU A 134 14.91 2.96 -10.24
CA LEU A 134 15.76 1.90 -9.67
C LEU A 134 15.27 1.47 -8.29
N THR A 135 15.17 2.43 -7.35
CA THR A 135 14.83 2.15 -5.95
C THR A 135 13.42 1.61 -5.82
N ARG A 136 12.47 2.17 -6.58
CA ARG A 136 11.07 1.77 -6.58
C ARG A 136 10.88 0.34 -7.08
N SER A 137 11.55 -0.02 -8.18
CA SER A 137 11.42 -1.36 -8.75
C SER A 137 12.01 -2.44 -7.86
N LEU A 138 13.12 -2.15 -7.18
CA LEU A 138 13.66 -3.04 -6.17
C LEU A 138 12.70 -3.18 -4.99
N ALA A 139 12.28 -2.06 -4.38
CA ALA A 139 11.42 -2.07 -3.21
C ALA A 139 10.09 -2.79 -3.45
N ASP A 140 9.42 -2.55 -4.58
CA ASP A 140 8.14 -3.19 -4.88
C ASP A 140 8.28 -4.66 -5.28
N GLY A 141 9.37 -5.04 -5.94
CA GLY A 141 9.69 -6.45 -6.17
C GLY A 141 9.92 -7.22 -4.86
N PHE A 142 10.66 -6.64 -3.91
CA PHE A 142 10.82 -7.21 -2.57
C PHE A 142 9.49 -7.27 -1.80
N ARG A 143 8.66 -6.24 -1.90
CA ARG A 143 7.32 -6.21 -1.28
C ARG A 143 6.39 -7.28 -1.87
N LEU A 144 6.46 -7.50 -3.18
CA LEU A 144 5.74 -8.58 -3.87
C LEU A 144 6.18 -9.96 -3.36
N PHE A 145 7.49 -10.17 -3.17
CA PHE A 145 8.01 -11.39 -2.55
C PHE A 145 7.54 -11.55 -1.09
N ALA A 146 7.61 -10.50 -0.27
CA ALA A 146 7.14 -10.55 1.12
C ALA A 146 5.64 -10.89 1.22
N THR A 147 4.83 -10.33 0.31
CA THR A 147 3.41 -10.67 0.17
C THR A 147 3.21 -12.14 -0.19
N ALA A 148 4.05 -12.69 -1.07
CA ALA A 148 3.94 -14.08 -1.48
C ALA A 148 4.22 -15.06 -0.33
N ILE A 149 5.18 -14.74 0.57
CA ILE A 149 5.43 -15.51 1.79
C ILE A 149 4.19 -15.55 2.67
N VAL A 150 3.57 -14.39 2.89
CA VAL A 150 2.32 -14.28 3.65
C VAL A 150 1.23 -15.16 3.03
N LEU A 151 1.03 -15.06 1.71
CA LEU A 151 0.02 -15.84 1.02
C LEU A 151 0.31 -17.34 1.11
N ALA A 152 1.57 -17.75 0.99
CA ALA A 152 1.98 -19.14 1.17
C ALA A 152 1.63 -19.66 2.57
N ALA A 153 1.82 -18.84 3.61
CA ALA A 153 1.48 -19.20 4.99
C ALA A 153 -0.03 -19.37 5.21
N VAL A 154 -0.89 -18.66 4.45
CA VAL A 154 -2.34 -18.72 4.60
C VAL A 154 -3.01 -19.73 3.66
N THR A 155 -2.47 -19.89 2.46
CA THR A 155 -3.12 -20.65 1.36
C THR A 155 -2.43 -21.97 1.03
N GLU A 156 -1.22 -22.20 1.54
CA GLU A 156 -0.30 -23.28 1.13
C GLU A 156 0.11 -23.24 -0.35
N TRP A 157 -0.13 -22.13 -1.05
CA TRP A 157 0.34 -21.95 -2.42
C TRP A 157 1.85 -21.72 -2.45
N SER A 158 2.50 -22.14 -3.54
CA SER A 158 3.92 -21.84 -3.73
C SER A 158 4.15 -20.34 -3.91
N ASP A 159 5.23 -19.78 -3.36
CA ASP A 159 5.56 -18.36 -3.53
C ASP A 159 5.56 -17.93 -5.01
N PRO A 160 6.13 -18.70 -5.97
CA PRO A 160 6.07 -18.35 -7.39
C PRO A 160 4.64 -18.24 -7.92
N THR A 161 3.72 -19.13 -7.49
CA THR A 161 2.30 -19.04 -7.88
C THR A 161 1.68 -17.73 -7.38
N SER A 162 1.90 -17.38 -6.12
CA SER A 162 1.38 -16.13 -5.54
C SER A 162 1.95 -14.88 -6.23
N ILE A 163 3.27 -14.86 -6.49
CA ILE A 163 3.95 -13.78 -7.23
C ILE A 163 3.32 -13.61 -8.62
N LEU A 164 3.14 -14.71 -9.35
CA LEU A 164 2.60 -14.67 -10.71
C LEU A 164 1.13 -14.27 -10.73
N LEU A 165 0.31 -14.75 -9.79
CA LEU A 165 -1.11 -14.36 -9.70
C LEU A 165 -1.27 -12.86 -9.44
N ILE A 166 -0.56 -12.31 -8.44
CA ILE A 166 -0.59 -10.86 -8.16
C ILE A 166 -0.06 -10.10 -9.38
N GLY A 167 1.12 -10.49 -9.87
CA GLY A 167 1.82 -9.78 -10.94
C GLY A 167 1.02 -9.74 -12.24
N VAL A 168 0.55 -10.89 -12.72
CA VAL A 168 -0.19 -10.99 -13.98
C VAL A 168 -1.53 -10.26 -13.89
N ALA A 169 -2.33 -10.49 -12.84
CA ALA A 169 -3.61 -9.80 -12.67
C ALA A 169 -3.40 -8.27 -12.65
N THR A 170 -2.39 -7.81 -11.91
CA THR A 170 -2.05 -6.39 -11.80
C THR A 170 -1.59 -5.78 -13.12
N ILE A 171 -0.72 -6.47 -13.85
CA ILE A 171 -0.24 -6.02 -15.17
C ILE A 171 -1.42 -5.88 -16.12
N LEU A 172 -2.35 -6.84 -16.17
CA LEU A 172 -3.45 -6.85 -17.14
C LEU A 172 -4.31 -5.59 -17.05
N TYR A 173 -4.85 -5.27 -15.87
CA TYR A 173 -5.73 -4.10 -15.75
C TYR A 173 -4.95 -2.79 -15.81
N THR A 174 -3.70 -2.75 -15.34
CA THR A 174 -2.89 -1.53 -15.37
C THR A 174 -2.44 -1.19 -16.79
N TYR A 175 -2.03 -2.21 -17.57
CA TYR A 175 -1.63 -2.08 -18.97
C TYR A 175 -2.77 -1.56 -19.86
N VAL A 176 -3.97 -2.09 -19.68
CA VAL A 176 -5.14 -1.68 -20.45
C VAL A 176 -5.58 -0.29 -20.01
N GLY A 177 -5.70 -0.11 -18.69
CA GLY A 177 -6.50 0.96 -18.13
C GLY A 177 -5.80 2.21 -17.63
N GLY A 178 -4.48 2.14 -17.48
CA GLY A 178 -3.67 3.25 -16.96
C GLY A 178 -4.14 3.73 -15.59
N GLN A 179 -3.84 4.99 -15.27
CA GLN A 179 -4.07 5.59 -13.95
C GLN A 179 -5.55 5.58 -13.55
N ARG A 180 -6.47 5.65 -14.51
CA ARG A 180 -7.91 5.55 -14.24
C ARG A 180 -8.27 4.19 -13.66
N ALA A 181 -7.78 3.11 -14.27
CA ALA A 181 -8.03 1.77 -13.75
C ALA A 181 -7.41 1.61 -12.37
N VAL A 182 -6.14 2.03 -12.20
CA VAL A 182 -5.44 1.99 -10.90
C VAL A 182 -6.27 2.63 -9.80
N ILE A 183 -6.70 3.88 -9.97
CA ILE A 183 -7.44 4.60 -8.91
C ILE A 183 -8.79 3.94 -8.58
N TRP A 184 -9.52 3.45 -9.58
CA TRP A 184 -10.82 2.81 -9.31
C TRP A 184 -10.69 1.40 -8.75
N THR A 185 -9.70 0.62 -9.18
CA THR A 185 -9.40 -0.67 -8.55
C THR A 185 -8.93 -0.47 -7.12
N ASP A 186 -8.16 0.58 -6.84
CA ASP A 186 -7.74 0.92 -5.48
C ASP A 186 -8.92 1.22 -4.55
N VAL A 187 -9.96 1.92 -5.04
CA VAL A 187 -11.18 2.17 -4.26
C VAL A 187 -11.85 0.85 -3.84
N VAL A 188 -11.93 -0.11 -4.77
CA VAL A 188 -12.48 -1.44 -4.48
C VAL A 188 -11.57 -2.20 -3.52
N GLN A 189 -10.26 -2.17 -3.77
CA GLN A 189 -9.25 -2.85 -2.97
C GLN A 189 -9.21 -2.33 -1.52
N PHE A 190 -9.32 -1.00 -1.34
CA PHE A 190 -9.55 -0.35 -0.04
C PHE A 190 -10.75 -0.96 0.67
N GLY A 191 -11.91 -1.00 -0.01
CA GLY A 191 -13.12 -1.60 0.54
C GLY A 191 -12.91 -3.06 0.96
N VAL A 192 -12.29 -3.87 0.10
CA VAL A 192 -12.06 -5.30 0.35
C VAL A 192 -11.19 -5.50 1.60
N TYR A 193 -10.06 -4.80 1.73
CA TYR A 193 -9.22 -5.01 2.91
C TYR A 193 -9.79 -4.42 4.19
N MET A 194 -10.52 -3.31 4.12
CA MET A 194 -11.19 -2.75 5.29
C MET A 194 -12.31 -3.67 5.78
N VAL A 195 -13.13 -4.21 4.87
CA VAL A 195 -14.15 -5.19 5.22
C VAL A 195 -13.52 -6.48 5.75
N GLY A 196 -12.40 -6.93 5.19
CA GLY A 196 -11.64 -8.08 5.71
C GLY A 196 -11.14 -7.86 7.14
N ALA A 197 -10.56 -6.70 7.44
CA ALA A 197 -10.11 -6.36 8.80
C ALA A 197 -11.28 -6.25 9.79
N LEU A 198 -12.39 -5.61 9.40
CA LEU A 198 -13.58 -5.47 10.24
C LEU A 198 -14.25 -6.84 10.50
N ALA A 199 -14.30 -7.71 9.49
CA ALA A 199 -14.82 -9.07 9.65
C ALA A 199 -13.96 -9.88 10.63
N ALA A 200 -12.63 -9.80 10.50
CA ALA A 200 -11.71 -10.45 11.44
C ALA A 200 -11.87 -9.90 12.86
N LEU A 201 -12.03 -8.59 13.03
CA LEU A 201 -12.28 -7.95 14.31
C LEU A 201 -13.59 -8.44 14.94
N ASN A 202 -14.66 -8.56 14.14
CA ASN A 202 -15.96 -9.04 14.60
C ASN A 202 -15.88 -10.49 15.13
N VAL A 203 -15.22 -11.38 14.38
CA VAL A 203 -15.01 -12.78 14.82
C VAL A 203 -14.17 -12.83 16.10
N LEU A 204 -13.11 -12.03 16.16
CA LEU A 204 -12.23 -11.95 17.32
C LEU A 204 -13.01 -11.54 18.58
N LEU A 205 -13.77 -10.44 18.52
CA LEU A 205 -14.60 -9.96 19.63
C LEU A 205 -15.66 -10.98 20.05
N ALA A 206 -16.31 -11.65 19.09
CA ALA A 206 -17.34 -12.66 19.38
C ALA A 206 -16.79 -13.90 20.12
N ARG A 207 -15.48 -14.15 20.04
CA ARG A 207 -14.83 -15.31 20.67
C ARG A 207 -14.10 -14.99 21.97
N LEU A 208 -14.04 -13.72 22.37
CA LEU A 208 -13.37 -13.32 23.62
C LEU A 208 -14.25 -13.63 24.83
N PRO A 209 -13.78 -14.44 25.80
CA PRO A 209 -14.49 -14.67 27.05
C PRO A 209 -14.72 -13.36 27.80
N GLY A 210 -15.95 -13.12 28.26
CA GLY A 210 -16.30 -11.88 28.96
C GLY A 210 -16.45 -10.64 28.06
N GLY A 211 -16.30 -10.78 26.74
CA GLY A 211 -16.52 -9.71 25.77
C GLY A 211 -15.54 -8.55 25.89
N TRP A 212 -15.98 -7.37 25.45
CA TRP A 212 -15.15 -6.16 25.36
C TRP A 212 -14.61 -5.68 26.72
N GLU A 213 -15.43 -5.70 27.77
CA GLU A 213 -15.03 -5.17 29.08
C GLU A 213 -13.87 -5.98 29.70
N ALA A 214 -13.96 -7.31 29.64
CA ALA A 214 -12.88 -8.18 30.10
C ALA A 214 -11.62 -8.03 29.25
N ALA A 215 -11.78 -7.91 27.93
CA ALA A 215 -10.66 -7.69 27.01
C ALA A 215 -9.95 -6.35 27.29
N TRP A 216 -10.70 -5.28 27.52
CA TRP A 216 -10.17 -3.97 27.88
C TRP A 216 -9.35 -4.03 29.15
N ALA A 217 -9.91 -4.62 30.22
CA ALA A 217 -9.25 -4.71 31.52
C ALA A 217 -7.93 -5.52 31.44
N MET A 218 -7.92 -6.64 30.72
CA MET A 218 -6.71 -7.45 30.56
C MET A 218 -5.63 -6.73 29.73
N ALA A 219 -6.04 -6.03 28.67
CA ALA A 219 -5.12 -5.22 27.86
C ALA A 219 -4.55 -4.03 28.65
N GLU A 220 -5.37 -3.37 29.46
CA GLU A 220 -4.96 -2.25 30.34
C GLU A 220 -3.95 -2.72 31.39
N ALA A 221 -4.18 -3.87 32.02
CA ALA A 221 -3.26 -4.47 33.00
C ALA A 221 -1.87 -4.78 32.41
N GLN A 222 -1.75 -4.84 31.08
CA GLN A 222 -0.50 -5.09 30.35
C GLN A 222 0.00 -3.84 29.62
N GLY A 223 -0.59 -2.66 29.86
CA GLY A 223 -0.18 -1.39 29.27
C GLY A 223 -0.45 -1.26 27.76
N LYS A 224 -1.29 -2.13 27.19
CA LYS A 224 -1.51 -2.23 25.74
C LYS A 224 -2.16 -0.98 25.12
N TRP A 225 -2.84 -0.16 25.93
CA TRP A 225 -3.55 1.04 25.47
C TRP A 225 -2.69 2.31 25.42
N ARG A 226 -1.40 2.22 25.73
CA ARG A 226 -0.48 3.36 25.67
C ARG A 226 -0.37 3.88 24.23
N VAL A 227 -0.79 5.13 24.01
CA VAL A 227 -0.71 5.82 22.70
C VAL A 227 0.52 6.73 22.61
N PHE A 228 0.89 7.38 23.71
CA PHE A 228 1.98 8.36 23.71
C PHE A 228 3.14 7.92 24.61
N ASP A 229 4.36 8.01 24.08
CA ASP A 229 5.60 7.83 24.84
C ASP A 229 6.48 9.09 24.65
N PHE A 230 6.51 9.96 25.64
CA PHE A 230 7.28 11.22 25.60
C PHE A 230 8.76 11.06 25.94
N THR A 231 9.23 9.82 26.13
CA THR A 231 10.63 9.52 26.45
C THR A 231 11.57 10.12 25.39
N TRP A 232 12.62 10.80 25.85
CA TRP A 232 13.67 11.32 24.98
C TRP A 232 14.80 10.30 24.85
N ASP A 233 14.68 9.41 23.86
CA ASP A 233 15.67 8.37 23.57
C ASP A 233 15.76 8.13 22.07
N LEU A 234 16.93 8.36 21.49
CA LEU A 234 17.19 8.23 20.05
C LEU A 234 17.33 6.77 19.60
N THR A 235 17.43 5.83 20.53
CA THR A 235 17.51 4.39 20.23
C THR A 235 16.13 3.73 20.15
N ARG A 236 15.06 4.44 20.56
CA ARG A 236 13.68 3.95 20.50
C ARG A 236 12.96 4.41 19.24
N SER A 237 12.36 3.46 18.54
CA SER A 237 11.74 3.68 17.23
C SER A 237 10.46 4.54 17.29
N TYR A 238 9.58 4.35 18.28
CA TYR A 238 8.23 4.95 18.31
C TYR A 238 7.96 5.81 19.55
N THR A 239 8.82 6.79 19.82
CA THR A 239 8.53 7.86 20.80
C THR A 239 7.68 8.96 20.15
N PHE A 240 7.15 9.88 20.95
CA PHE A 240 6.39 11.04 20.47
C PHE A 240 7.24 11.86 19.49
N TRP A 241 8.50 12.10 19.85
CA TRP A 241 9.43 12.91 19.07
C TRP A 241 9.82 12.22 17.77
N SER A 242 10.23 10.95 17.83
CA SER A 242 10.59 10.19 16.63
C SER A 242 9.37 9.95 15.72
N GLY A 243 8.20 9.71 16.30
CA GLY A 243 6.94 9.53 15.58
C GLY A 243 6.49 10.78 14.84
N ILE A 244 6.41 11.93 15.52
CA ILE A 244 5.96 13.18 14.89
C ILE A 244 6.97 13.65 13.83
N ILE A 245 8.26 13.74 14.20
CA ILE A 245 9.29 14.26 13.29
C ILE A 245 9.55 13.26 12.16
N GLY A 246 9.82 12.01 12.51
CA GLY A 246 10.07 10.94 11.54
C GLY A 246 8.88 10.70 10.62
N GLY A 247 7.66 10.69 11.16
CA GLY A 247 6.44 10.55 10.36
C GLY A 247 6.23 11.71 9.38
N ALA A 248 6.50 12.94 9.81
CA ALA A 248 6.41 14.11 8.93
C ALA A 248 7.42 14.03 7.78
N PHE A 249 8.69 13.74 8.06
CA PHE A 249 9.72 13.59 7.02
C PHE A 249 9.47 12.39 6.11
N LEU A 250 9.08 11.25 6.67
CA LEU A 250 8.73 10.05 5.90
C LEU A 250 7.57 10.35 4.94
N THR A 251 6.57 11.09 5.41
CA THR A 251 5.41 11.46 4.58
C THR A 251 5.78 12.49 3.53
N MET A 252 6.58 13.50 3.85
CA MET A 252 7.12 14.43 2.85
C MET A 252 7.89 13.73 1.74
N ALA A 253 8.65 12.68 2.05
CA ALA A 253 9.31 11.87 1.02
C ALA A 253 8.29 11.03 0.22
N THR A 254 7.51 10.19 0.89
CA THR A 254 6.63 9.20 0.24
C THR A 254 5.41 9.80 -0.46
N HIS A 255 4.90 10.92 0.03
CA HIS A 255 3.70 11.58 -0.51
C HIS A 255 4.01 12.92 -1.16
N GLY A 256 5.11 13.56 -0.78
CA GLY A 256 5.49 14.86 -1.32
C GLY A 256 6.28 14.76 -2.61
N THR A 257 7.23 13.82 -2.72
CA THR A 257 8.18 13.77 -3.85
C THR A 257 8.13 12.48 -4.67
N ASP A 258 7.48 11.44 -4.16
CA ASP A 258 7.35 10.16 -4.84
C ASP A 258 6.30 10.20 -5.96
N GLN A 259 6.68 9.72 -7.15
CA GLN A 259 5.80 9.74 -8.31
C GLN A 259 4.52 8.94 -8.10
N LEU A 260 4.52 7.87 -7.29
CA LEU A 260 3.30 7.07 -7.04
C LEU A 260 2.16 7.93 -6.48
N ILE A 261 2.48 8.80 -5.54
CA ILE A 261 1.47 9.64 -4.89
C ILE A 261 1.28 10.94 -5.67
N VAL A 262 2.36 11.57 -6.16
CA VAL A 262 2.24 12.82 -6.93
C VAL A 262 1.38 12.65 -8.19
N GLN A 263 1.49 11.51 -8.87
CA GLN A 263 0.67 11.20 -10.04
C GLN A 263 -0.84 11.18 -9.73
N ARG A 264 -1.23 10.85 -8.50
CA ARG A 264 -2.63 10.90 -8.05
C ARG A 264 -3.12 12.33 -7.88
N TYR A 265 -2.27 13.23 -7.36
CA TYR A 265 -2.60 14.65 -7.29
C TYR A 265 -2.86 15.21 -8.69
N LEU A 266 -1.97 14.89 -9.63
CA LEU A 266 -2.05 15.32 -11.03
C LEU A 266 -3.30 14.79 -11.74
N ALA A 267 -3.94 13.73 -11.22
CA ALA A 267 -5.19 13.21 -11.76
C ALA A 267 -6.45 13.97 -11.29
N SER A 268 -6.31 14.87 -10.32
CA SER A 268 -7.41 15.76 -9.88
C SER A 268 -7.53 17.00 -10.76
N ARG A 269 -8.71 17.63 -10.73
CA ARG A 269 -8.98 18.84 -11.54
C ARG A 269 -8.23 20.07 -11.04
N THR A 270 -8.05 20.18 -9.73
CA THR A 270 -7.51 21.40 -9.11
C THR A 270 -6.60 21.07 -7.94
N ALA A 271 -5.64 21.95 -7.66
CA ALA A 271 -4.76 21.85 -6.49
C ALA A 271 -5.55 21.71 -5.18
N ARG A 272 -6.69 22.41 -5.06
CA ARG A 272 -7.57 22.32 -3.88
C ARG A 272 -8.16 20.92 -3.72
N GLN A 273 -8.55 20.26 -4.82
CA GLN A 273 -9.04 18.88 -4.78
C GLN A 273 -7.92 17.89 -4.43
N ALA A 274 -6.71 18.06 -4.98
CA ALA A 274 -5.56 17.25 -4.57
C ALA A 274 -5.23 17.41 -3.08
N ALA A 275 -5.21 18.65 -2.57
CA ALA A 275 -4.96 18.93 -1.15
C ALA A 275 -6.06 18.33 -0.26
N ALA A 276 -7.34 18.49 -0.63
CA ALA A 276 -8.44 17.86 0.09
C ALA A 276 -8.31 16.33 0.11
N ALA A 277 -7.95 15.72 -1.03
CA ALA A 277 -7.74 14.28 -1.11
C ALA A 277 -6.60 13.81 -0.18
N LEU A 278 -5.48 14.53 -0.17
CA LEU A 278 -4.34 14.22 0.69
C LEU A 278 -4.64 14.40 2.19
N LEU A 279 -5.35 15.46 2.57
CA LEU A 279 -5.68 15.70 3.98
C LEU A 279 -6.74 14.73 4.49
N VAL A 280 -7.76 14.41 3.68
CA VAL A 280 -8.78 13.42 4.06
C VAL A 280 -8.17 12.01 4.12
N SER A 281 -7.22 11.68 3.25
CA SER A 281 -6.51 10.40 3.34
C SER A 281 -5.77 10.25 4.67
N ALA A 282 -5.31 11.36 5.29
CA ALA A 282 -4.69 11.32 6.61
C ALA A 282 -5.63 10.80 7.71
N LEU A 283 -6.87 11.27 7.71
CA LEU A 283 -7.88 10.84 8.68
C LEU A 283 -8.24 9.36 8.46
N ILE A 284 -8.40 8.94 7.21
CA ILE A 284 -8.72 7.55 6.88
C ILE A 284 -7.58 6.62 7.33
N VAL A 285 -6.33 7.02 7.07
CA VAL A 285 -5.13 6.29 7.51
C VAL A 285 -5.09 6.19 9.04
N LEU A 286 -5.39 7.26 9.77
CA LEU A 286 -5.46 7.22 11.24
C LEU A 286 -6.45 6.16 11.74
N LEU A 287 -7.67 6.15 11.19
CA LEU A 287 -8.70 5.18 11.55
C LEU A 287 -8.31 3.75 11.17
N GLN A 288 -7.68 3.56 10.01
CA GLN A 288 -7.19 2.26 9.56
C GLN A 288 -6.08 1.72 10.46
N PHE A 289 -5.06 2.52 10.79
CA PHE A 289 -3.97 2.08 11.67
C PHE A 289 -4.49 1.80 13.07
N PHE A 290 -5.44 2.59 13.58
CA PHE A 290 -6.12 2.28 14.84
C PHE A 290 -6.83 0.92 14.77
N LEU A 291 -7.57 0.63 13.69
CA LEU A 291 -8.21 -0.68 13.50
C LEU A 291 -7.19 -1.83 13.50
N PHE A 292 -6.07 -1.68 12.81
CA PHE A 292 -5.03 -2.72 12.76
C PHE A 292 -4.34 -2.92 14.12
N LEU A 293 -4.04 -1.85 14.85
CA LEU A 293 -3.47 -1.95 16.18
C LEU A 293 -4.48 -2.55 17.19
N LEU A 294 -5.76 -2.18 17.07
CA LEU A 294 -6.84 -2.76 17.87
C LEU A 294 -6.94 -4.27 17.66
N LEU A 295 -6.87 -4.73 16.40
CA LEU A 295 -6.76 -6.17 16.11
C LEU A 295 -5.58 -6.80 16.85
N GLY A 296 -4.41 -6.15 16.86
CA GLY A 296 -3.23 -6.63 17.57
C GLY A 296 -3.40 -6.74 19.09
N VAL A 297 -3.97 -5.73 19.72
CA VAL A 297 -4.29 -5.74 21.16
C VAL A 297 -5.27 -6.87 21.49
N LEU A 298 -6.32 -7.03 20.69
CA LEU A 298 -7.32 -8.07 20.93
C LEU A 298 -6.80 -9.47 20.59
N LEU A 299 -5.86 -9.61 19.65
CA LEU A 299 -5.17 -10.88 19.42
C LEU A 299 -4.31 -11.26 20.63
N PHE A 300 -3.71 -10.28 21.31
CA PHE A 300 -2.97 -10.53 22.55
C PHE A 300 -3.88 -11.10 23.63
N VAL A 301 -5.05 -10.48 23.81
CA VAL A 301 -6.08 -10.96 24.72
C VAL A 301 -6.57 -12.36 24.33
N PHE A 302 -6.84 -12.58 23.05
CA PHE A 302 -7.34 -13.85 22.53
C PHE A 302 -6.35 -14.99 22.78
N TYR A 303 -5.08 -14.83 22.41
CA TYR A 303 -4.08 -15.88 22.60
C TYR A 303 -3.64 -16.06 24.06
N ALA A 304 -4.00 -15.16 24.97
CA ALA A 304 -3.87 -15.42 26.40
C ALA A 304 -4.88 -16.47 26.88
N HIS A 305 -6.08 -16.52 26.27
CA HIS A 305 -7.10 -17.53 26.55
C HIS A 305 -6.97 -18.79 25.69
N PHE A 306 -6.54 -18.63 24.44
CA PHE A 306 -6.41 -19.71 23.45
C PHE A 306 -4.96 -19.78 22.96
N PRO A 307 -4.01 -20.26 23.79
CA PRO A 307 -2.59 -20.19 23.46
C PRO A 307 -2.26 -20.98 22.18
N PRO A 308 -1.43 -20.42 21.28
CA PRO A 308 -0.96 -21.17 20.12
C PRO A 308 -0.06 -22.34 20.58
N PRO A 309 0.09 -23.40 19.77
CA PRO A 309 0.94 -24.56 20.10
C PRO A 309 2.40 -24.21 20.36
N MET A 310 2.89 -23.14 19.71
CA MET A 310 4.21 -22.58 19.94
C MET A 310 4.12 -21.05 20.03
N PRO A 311 4.94 -20.40 20.87
CA PRO A 311 5.00 -18.94 20.92
C PRO A 311 5.39 -18.34 19.57
N PHE A 312 4.74 -17.23 19.19
CA PHE A 312 5.11 -16.48 18.00
C PHE A 312 6.47 -15.81 18.18
N THR A 313 7.36 -16.00 17.20
CA THR A 313 8.69 -15.38 17.18
C THR A 313 8.78 -14.19 16.22
N LYS A 314 7.79 -14.02 15.34
CA LYS A 314 7.73 -12.94 14.36
C LYS A 314 6.35 -12.29 14.34
N SER A 315 6.33 -10.96 14.26
CA SER A 315 5.09 -10.19 14.33
C SER A 315 4.16 -10.46 13.14
N ASP A 316 4.76 -10.68 11.97
CA ASP A 316 4.08 -10.95 10.71
C ASP A 316 3.40 -12.35 10.64
N ARG A 317 3.54 -13.19 11.66
CA ARG A 317 2.87 -14.51 11.74
C ARG A 317 1.60 -14.52 12.57
N ILE A 318 1.40 -13.54 13.45
CA ILE A 318 0.34 -13.57 14.46
C ILE A 318 -1.04 -13.47 13.81
N PHE A 319 -1.24 -12.46 12.97
CA PHE A 319 -2.53 -12.26 12.32
C PHE A 319 -2.81 -13.32 11.24
N PRO A 320 -1.86 -13.72 10.38
CA PRO A 320 -2.02 -14.87 9.49
C PRO A 320 -2.38 -16.17 10.22
N TYR A 321 -1.80 -16.44 11.39
CA TYR A 321 -2.16 -17.62 12.18
C TYR A 321 -3.64 -17.59 12.60
N PHE A 322 -4.13 -16.44 13.06
CA PHE A 322 -5.54 -16.24 13.41
C PHE A 322 -6.45 -16.47 12.20
N ILE A 323 -6.07 -15.93 11.04
CA ILE A 323 -6.82 -16.09 9.79
C ILE A 323 -7.00 -17.56 9.44
N VAL A 324 -5.93 -18.36 9.53
CA VAL A 324 -5.96 -19.77 9.13
C VAL A 324 -6.71 -20.66 10.12
N HIS A 325 -6.56 -20.40 11.42
CA HIS A 325 -7.01 -21.34 12.45
C HIS A 325 -8.35 -20.97 13.08
N GLU A 326 -8.71 -19.68 13.06
CA GLU A 326 -9.83 -19.18 13.87
C GLU A 326 -10.96 -18.56 13.06
N LEU A 327 -10.72 -18.16 11.80
CA LEU A 327 -11.77 -17.62 10.95
C LEU A 327 -12.60 -18.73 10.30
N PRO A 328 -13.93 -18.55 10.21
CA PRO A 328 -14.79 -19.50 9.52
C PRO A 328 -14.57 -19.46 8.00
N VAL A 329 -14.97 -20.55 7.35
CA VAL A 329 -15.02 -20.68 5.89
C VAL A 329 -15.76 -19.49 5.27
N GLY A 330 -15.23 -18.95 4.18
CA GLY A 330 -15.68 -17.74 3.52
C GLY A 330 -14.94 -16.49 3.99
N LEU A 331 -14.77 -16.32 5.31
CA LEU A 331 -14.01 -15.18 5.85
C LEU A 331 -12.51 -15.35 5.64
N VAL A 332 -12.00 -16.59 5.63
CA VAL A 332 -10.62 -16.87 5.20
C VAL A 332 -10.40 -16.35 3.77
N GLY A 333 -11.27 -16.72 2.82
CA GLY A 333 -11.19 -16.24 1.44
C GLY A 333 -11.27 -14.72 1.31
N LEU A 334 -12.13 -14.07 2.11
CA LEU A 334 -12.25 -12.61 2.15
C LEU A 334 -10.96 -11.93 2.64
N VAL A 335 -10.33 -12.45 3.70
CA VAL A 335 -9.08 -11.87 4.22
C VAL A 335 -7.89 -12.19 3.32
N VAL A 336 -7.88 -13.35 2.64
CA VAL A 336 -6.90 -13.62 1.58
C VAL A 336 -7.09 -12.63 0.42
N ALA A 337 -8.33 -12.36 0.01
CA ALA A 337 -8.61 -11.33 -1.00
C ALA A 337 -8.16 -9.92 -0.54
N ALA A 338 -8.28 -9.59 0.75
CA ALA A 338 -7.73 -8.38 1.34
C ALA A 338 -6.20 -8.29 1.22
N ILE A 339 -5.50 -9.40 1.43
CA ILE A 339 -4.04 -9.49 1.24
C ILE A 339 -3.67 -9.22 -0.21
N PHE A 340 -4.37 -9.84 -1.18
CA PHE A 340 -4.19 -9.55 -2.60
C PHE A 340 -4.49 -8.08 -2.92
N ALA A 341 -5.57 -7.52 -2.35
CA ALA A 341 -5.98 -6.13 -2.57
C ALA A 341 -4.91 -5.12 -2.17
N ALA A 342 -4.34 -5.27 -0.98
CA ALA A 342 -3.25 -4.40 -0.52
C ALA A 342 -2.01 -4.51 -1.44
N ALA A 343 -1.66 -5.72 -1.90
CA ALA A 343 -0.49 -5.93 -2.76
C ALA A 343 -0.67 -5.36 -4.18
N MET A 344 -1.83 -5.62 -4.80
CA MET A 344 -2.13 -5.21 -6.17
C MET A 344 -2.24 -3.68 -6.30
N SER A 345 -2.76 -2.99 -5.28
CA SER A 345 -2.85 -1.53 -5.26
C SER A 345 -1.47 -0.85 -5.35
N THR A 346 -0.52 -1.25 -4.49
CA THR A 346 0.84 -0.72 -4.54
C THR A 346 1.54 -1.08 -5.86
N LEU A 347 1.41 -2.34 -6.30
CA LEU A 347 2.08 -2.82 -7.51
C LEU A 347 1.59 -2.06 -8.76
N SER A 348 0.28 -1.96 -8.97
CA SER A 348 -0.30 -1.24 -10.13
C SER A 348 0.13 0.22 -10.22
N SER A 349 0.15 0.91 -9.08
CA SER A 349 0.65 2.27 -8.95
C SER A 349 2.09 2.40 -9.43
N SER A 350 2.94 1.49 -8.97
CA SER A 350 4.35 1.45 -9.35
C SER A 350 4.56 1.24 -10.84
N LEU A 351 3.80 0.33 -11.46
CA LEU A 351 3.88 0.06 -12.89
C LEU A 351 3.50 1.28 -13.72
N ASN A 352 2.43 1.97 -13.34
CA ASN A 352 1.97 3.15 -14.06
C ASN A 352 2.93 4.34 -13.88
N SER A 353 3.37 4.60 -12.66
CA SER A 353 4.31 5.67 -12.34
C SER A 353 5.68 5.48 -12.98
N SER A 354 6.18 4.25 -13.03
CA SER A 354 7.46 3.94 -13.68
C SER A 354 7.38 4.13 -15.20
N ALA A 355 6.27 3.74 -15.82
CA ALA A 355 6.03 4.02 -17.23
C ALA A 355 5.93 5.53 -17.51
N ALA A 356 5.23 6.29 -16.65
CA ALA A 356 5.12 7.74 -16.76
C ALA A 356 6.48 8.44 -16.65
N ALA A 357 7.29 8.06 -15.67
CA ALA A 357 8.64 8.58 -15.48
C ALA A 357 9.54 8.33 -16.70
N VAL A 358 9.57 7.10 -17.22
CA VAL A 358 10.37 6.78 -18.42
C VAL A 358 9.90 7.56 -19.64
N VAL A 359 8.59 7.63 -19.89
CA VAL A 359 8.05 8.34 -21.06
C VAL A 359 8.33 9.84 -20.98
N THR A 360 8.03 10.46 -19.84
CA THR A 360 8.05 11.92 -19.69
C THR A 360 9.46 12.47 -19.46
N ASP A 361 10.30 11.79 -18.68
CA ASP A 361 11.59 12.35 -18.25
C ASP A 361 12.76 11.93 -19.16
N PHE A 362 12.60 10.84 -19.91
CA PHE A 362 13.65 10.30 -20.77
C PHE A 362 13.22 10.20 -22.23
N TYR A 363 12.16 9.44 -22.53
CA TYR A 363 11.86 9.06 -23.92
C TYR A 363 11.35 10.22 -24.78
N ARG A 364 10.32 10.96 -24.32
CA ARG A 364 9.77 12.11 -25.03
C ARG A 364 10.81 13.24 -25.19
N PRO A 365 11.62 13.61 -24.17
CA PRO A 365 12.70 14.59 -24.33
C PRO A 365 13.78 14.20 -25.35
N ILE A 366 14.05 12.91 -25.55
CA ILE A 366 15.04 12.44 -26.53
C ILE A 366 14.46 12.40 -27.95
N ARG A 367 13.20 12.01 -28.09
CA ARG A 367 12.55 11.83 -29.41
C ARG A 367 11.87 13.09 -29.95
N GLY A 368 11.55 14.06 -29.08
CA GLY A 368 10.88 15.30 -29.45
C GLY A 368 9.36 15.14 -29.64
N GLU A 369 8.66 16.26 -29.78
CA GLU A 369 7.18 16.29 -29.90
C GLU A 369 6.66 15.94 -31.30
N SER A 370 7.55 15.61 -32.24
CA SER A 370 7.19 15.25 -33.62
C SER A 370 6.47 13.91 -33.76
N LEU A 371 6.53 13.04 -32.74
CA LEU A 371 5.84 11.75 -32.72
C LEU A 371 4.41 11.92 -32.19
N SER A 372 3.48 11.14 -32.75
CA SER A 372 2.06 11.21 -32.37
C SER A 372 1.80 10.72 -30.94
N GLU A 373 0.73 11.23 -30.31
CA GLU A 373 0.27 10.74 -28.99
C GLU A 373 0.00 9.23 -28.98
N ALA A 374 -0.49 8.67 -30.09
CA ALA A 374 -0.70 7.24 -30.24
C ALA A 374 0.61 6.43 -30.18
N HIS A 375 1.73 7.01 -30.63
CA HIS A 375 3.05 6.40 -30.45
C HIS A 375 3.45 6.37 -28.98
N TYR A 376 3.40 7.52 -28.31
CA TYR A 376 3.76 7.61 -26.89
C TYR A 376 2.87 6.75 -26.00
N LEU A 377 1.57 6.63 -26.31
CA LEU A 377 0.66 5.75 -25.61
C LEU A 377 1.03 4.26 -25.78
N ARG A 378 1.43 3.83 -26.99
CA ARG A 378 1.91 2.46 -27.21
C ARG A 378 3.19 2.18 -26.43
N VAL A 379 4.11 3.15 -26.38
CA VAL A 379 5.35 3.06 -25.58
C VAL A 379 5.02 2.98 -24.09
N ALA A 380 4.12 3.85 -23.59
CA ALA A 380 3.65 3.83 -22.21
C ALA A 380 3.13 2.45 -21.78
N ARG A 381 2.22 1.87 -22.58
CA ARG A 381 1.67 0.53 -22.31
C ARG A 381 2.76 -0.55 -22.30
N ARG A 382 3.65 -0.55 -23.29
CA ARG A 382 4.78 -1.51 -23.33
C ARG A 382 5.70 -1.38 -22.13
N LEU A 383 5.95 -0.16 -21.66
CA LEU A 383 6.73 0.09 -20.45
C LEU A 383 6.01 -0.36 -19.18
N THR A 384 4.69 -0.19 -19.08
CA THR A 384 3.90 -0.75 -17.96
C THR A 384 4.06 -2.27 -17.88
N LEU A 385 3.99 -2.97 -19.01
CA LEU A 385 4.27 -4.42 -19.08
C LEU A 385 5.72 -4.73 -18.69
N GLY A 386 6.69 -4.00 -19.25
CA GLY A 386 8.12 -4.19 -18.98
C GLY A 386 8.47 -4.04 -17.51
N TRP A 387 7.97 -2.99 -16.85
CA TRP A 387 8.17 -2.79 -15.41
C TRP A 387 7.51 -3.89 -14.57
N GLY A 388 6.37 -4.42 -15.03
CA GLY A 388 5.73 -5.57 -14.39
C GLY A 388 6.62 -6.81 -14.40
N ILE A 389 7.22 -7.10 -15.56
CA ILE A 389 8.18 -8.19 -15.71
C ILE A 389 9.42 -7.96 -14.82
N VAL A 390 9.94 -6.73 -14.77
CA VAL A 390 11.08 -6.38 -13.90
C VAL A 390 10.76 -6.64 -12.43
N GLN A 391 9.62 -6.17 -11.92
CA GLN A 391 9.26 -6.31 -10.51
C GLN A 391 8.95 -7.77 -10.13
N ILE A 392 8.30 -8.53 -11.02
CA ILE A 392 8.16 -10.00 -10.86
C ILE A 392 9.53 -10.68 -10.82
N SER A 393 10.45 -10.29 -11.70
CA SER A 393 11.79 -10.87 -11.75
C SER A 393 12.57 -10.58 -10.46
N VAL A 394 12.50 -9.34 -9.96
CA VAL A 394 13.09 -8.98 -8.65
C VAL A 394 12.51 -9.85 -7.53
N ALA A 395 11.19 -10.05 -7.50
CA ALA A 395 10.54 -10.90 -6.50
C ALA A 395 11.04 -12.37 -6.56
N LEU A 396 11.17 -12.92 -7.76
CA LEU A 396 11.67 -14.29 -7.97
C LEU A 396 13.16 -14.43 -7.61
N VAL A 397 13.97 -13.41 -7.89
CA VAL A 397 15.38 -13.37 -7.48
C VAL A 397 15.50 -13.26 -5.96
N ALA A 398 14.72 -12.38 -5.33
CA ALA A 398 14.69 -12.23 -3.87
C ALA A 398 14.35 -13.57 -3.18
N ARG A 399 13.36 -14.30 -3.72
CA ARG A 399 13.04 -15.67 -3.29
C ARG A 399 14.25 -16.61 -3.41
N ALA A 400 14.90 -16.64 -4.57
CA ALA A 400 16.03 -17.53 -4.81
C ALA A 400 17.21 -17.23 -3.87
N LEU A 401 17.45 -15.96 -3.56
CA LEU A 401 18.46 -15.55 -2.58
C LEU A 401 18.08 -15.97 -1.16
N SER A 402 16.82 -15.78 -0.76
CA SER A 402 16.33 -16.18 0.56
C SER A 402 16.46 -17.69 0.80
N GLN A 403 16.35 -18.54 -0.22
CA GLN A 403 16.50 -19.99 -0.12
C GLN A 403 17.96 -20.48 -0.08
N ARG A 404 18.93 -19.60 -0.38
CA ARG A 404 20.37 -19.93 -0.31
C ARG A 404 21.02 -19.48 1.00
N VAL A 405 20.39 -18.54 1.70
CA VAL A 405 20.89 -17.91 2.93
C VAL A 405 20.33 -18.60 4.18
N VAL A 406 19.31 -19.43 4.03
CA VAL A 406 18.77 -20.36 5.04
C VAL A 406 19.16 -21.77 4.62
#